data_AF-A0A932SKX1-F1
#
_entry.id   AF-A0A932SKX1-F1
#
_cell.length_a   1.000
_cell.length_b   1.000
_cell.length_c   1.000
_cell.angle_alpha   90.00
_cell.angle_beta   90.00
_cell.angle_gamma   90.00
#
_symmetry.space_group_name_H-M   'P 1'
#
loop_
_entity.id
_entity.type
_entity.pdbx_description
1 polymer ?
#
loop_
_entity_poly.entity_id
_entity_poly.type
_entity_poly.pdbx_seq_one_letter_code
_entity_poly.pdbx_strand_id
1 'polypeptide(L)' 'MRYTKEHAGKWVAVKKDKVVATSKDFAPLRKKIASRKDAASIRYSLVPRGMVTGML' A
#
# COMPACT_ATOMS: atom_id res chain seq x y z
N MET A 1 8.76 2.03 7.54
CA MET A 1 8.00 2.76 6.51
C MET A 1 7.17 3.85 7.20
N ARG A 2 7.32 5.14 6.85
CA ARG A 2 6.44 6.19 7.39
C ARG A 2 5.20 6.27 6.50
N TYR A 3 4.10 5.68 6.94
CA TYR A 3 2.80 5.90 6.30
C TYR A 3 2.38 7.34 6.58
N THR A 4 2.44 8.21 5.56
CA THR A 4 1.95 9.59 5.68
C THR A 4 0.42 9.57 5.81
N LYS A 5 -0.17 10.61 6.44
CA LYS A 5 -1.64 10.80 6.53
C LYS A 5 -2.34 10.64 5.18
N GLU A 6 -1.64 10.89 4.08
CA GLU A 6 -2.13 10.79 2.70
C GLU A 6 -2.51 9.37 2.25
N HIS A 7 -1.97 8.34 2.91
CA HIS A 7 -2.26 6.94 2.63
C HIS A 7 -3.28 6.32 3.59
N ALA A 8 -3.71 7.07 4.60
CA ALA A 8 -4.68 6.62 5.60
C ALA A 8 -5.99 6.13 4.94
N GLY A 9 -6.42 4.92 5.28
CA GLY A 9 -7.62 4.31 4.72
C GLY A 9 -7.50 3.84 3.29
N LYS A 10 -6.29 3.77 2.74
CA LYS A 10 -6.01 3.24 1.39
C LYS A 10 -5.24 1.92 1.51
N TRP A 11 -5.48 1.04 0.55
CA TRP A 11 -4.61 -0.07 0.25
C TRP A 11 -3.31 0.46 -0.35
N VAL A 12 -2.19 -0.06 0.14
CA VAL A 12 -0.86 0.26 -0.34
C VAL A 12 -0.20 -1.01 -0.85
N ALA A 13 0.50 -0.87 -1.98
CA ALA A 13 1.36 -1.89 -2.54
C ALA A 13 2.80 -1.49 -2.23
N VAL A 14 3.55 -2.42 -1.63
CA VAL A 14 4.87 -2.19 -1.06
C VAL A 14 5.89 -3.13 -1.69
N LYS A 15 7.04 -2.59 -2.07
CA LYS A 15 8.19 -3.33 -2.56
C LYS A 15 9.46 -2.81 -1.89
N LYS A 16 10.25 -3.69 -1.26
CA LYS A 16 11.51 -3.32 -0.57
C LYS A 16 11.36 -2.07 0.30
N ASP A 17 10.36 -2.08 1.18
CA ASP A 17 10.06 -0.97 2.10
C ASP A 17 9.69 0.38 1.44
N LYS A 18 9.35 0.37 0.14
CA LYS A 18 8.80 1.53 -0.58
C LYS A 18 7.39 1.28 -1.07
N VAL A 19 6.53 2.28 -0.91
CA VAL A 19 5.17 2.27 -1.49
C VAL A 19 5.30 2.51 -3.00
N VAL A 20 4.81 1.57 -3.80
CA VAL A 20 4.87 1.62 -5.27
C VAL A 20 3.54 1.94 -5.93
N ALA A 21 2.44 1.76 -5.21
CA ALA A 21 1.10 2.18 -5.60
C ALA A 21 0.17 2.25 -4.39
N THR A 22 -0.85 3.08 -4.47
CA THR A 22 -1.92 3.16 -3.46
C THR A 22 -3.28 3.24 -4.13
N SER A 23 -4.33 2.76 -3.47
CA SER A 23 -5.71 2.81 -3.97
C SER A 23 -6.68 2.80 -2.79
N LYS A 24 -7.88 3.38 -2.96
CA LYS A 24 -8.96 3.24 -1.96
C LYS A 24 -9.44 1.79 -1.87
N ASP A 25 -9.45 1.08 -2.99
CA ASP A 25 -9.94 -0.29 -3.13
C ASP A 25 -8.83 -1.27 -3.48
N PHE A 26 -8.95 -2.50 -2.96
CA PHE A 26 -7.97 -3.57 -3.18
C PHE A 26 -7.99 -4.10 -4.62
N ALA A 27 -9.18 -4.31 -5.20
CA ALA A 27 -9.35 -4.88 -6.54
C ALA A 27 -8.60 -4.10 -7.63
N PRO A 28 -8.77 -2.77 -7.78
CA PRO A 28 -8.02 -2.00 -8.77
C PRO A 28 -6.52 -1.96 -8.49
N LEU A 29 -6.11 -1.97 -7.21
CA LEU A 29 -4.69 -2.02 -6.85
C LEU A 29 -4.05 -3.34 -7.28
N ARG A 30 -4.70 -4.47 -6.95
CA ARG A 30 -4.24 -5.80 -7.33
C ARG A 30 -4.16 -5.94 -8.84
N LYS A 31 -5.15 -5.45 -9.59
CA LYS A 31 -5.12 -5.47 -11.07
C LYS A 31 -3.94 -4.67 -11.62
N LYS A 32 -3.70 -3.47 -11.09
CA LYS A 32 -2.58 -2.60 -11.48
C LYS A 32 -1.22 -3.25 -11.21
N ILE A 33 -1.08 -3.93 -10.08
CA ILE A 33 0.17 -4.61 -9.72
C ILE A 33 0.32 -5.93 -10.47
N ALA A 34 -0.75 -6.68 -10.70
CA ALA A 34 -0.71 -7.96 -11.43
C ALA A 34 -0.20 -7.80 -12.87
N SER A 35 -0.41 -6.64 -13.49
CA SER A 35 0.17 -6.33 -14.81
C SER A 35 1.67 -5.98 -14.78
N ARG A 36 2.31 -5.91 -13.62
CA ARG A 36 3.76 -5.63 -13.50
C ARG A 36 4.58 -6.92 -13.48
N LYS A 37 5.74 -6.89 -14.14
CA LYS A 37 6.69 -8.02 -14.14
C LYS A 37 7.21 -8.37 -12.74
N ASP A 38 7.22 -7.41 -11.82
CA ASP A 38 7.68 -7.58 -10.44
C ASP A 38 6.56 -7.81 -9.42
N ALA A 39 5.35 -8.16 -9.87
CA ALA A 39 4.19 -8.41 -9.01
C ALA A 39 4.47 -9.40 -7.87
N ALA A 40 5.28 -10.42 -8.13
CA ALA A 40 5.62 -11.47 -7.15
C ALA A 40 6.37 -10.94 -5.91
N SER A 41 7.07 -9.82 -6.02
CA SER A 41 7.81 -9.22 -4.91
C SER A 41 7.04 -8.11 -4.18
N ILE A 42 5.78 -7.88 -4.56
CA ILE A 42 4.96 -6.78 -4.04
C ILE A 42 4.00 -7.31 -2.97
N ARG A 43 4.05 -6.71 -1.78
CA ARG A 43 3.13 -6.97 -0.68
C ARG A 43 2.02 -5.93 -0.65
N TYR A 44 0.84 -6.31 -0.17
CA TYR A 44 -0.28 -5.39 0.00
C TYR A 44 -0.58 -5.21 1.48
N SER A 45 -0.92 -3.98 1.87
CA SER A 45 -1.34 -3.68 3.24
C SER A 45 -2.41 -2.62 3.21
N LEU A 46 -3.36 -2.70 4.14
CA LEU A 46 -4.33 -1.64 4.36
C LEU A 46 -3.76 -0.69 5.42
N VAL A 47 -3.67 0.60 5.10
CA VAL A 47 -3.25 1.60 6.09
C VAL A 47 -4.48 1.97 6.92
N PRO A 48 -4.52 1.69 8.23
CA PRO A 48 -5.67 2.03 9.05
C PRO A 48 -5.85 3.55 9.13
N ARG A 49 -7.09 4.04 9.08
CA ARG A 49 -7.37 5.49 9.23
C ARG A 49 -7.05 6.01 10.63
N GLY A 50 -7.12 5.14 11.64
CA GLY A 50 -6.89 5.47 13.06
C GLY A 50 -5.46 5.29 13.57
N MET A 51 -4.54 4.73 12.77
CA MET A 51 -3.13 4.52 13.16
C MET A 51 -2.19 5.58 12.55
N VAL A 52 -2.66 6.82 12.36
CA VAL A 52 -1.76 7.94 12.02
C VAL A 52 -1.46 8.78 13.25
N THR A 53 -1.01 8.09 14.30
CA THR A 53 -0.35 8.63 15.48
C THR A 53 0.44 7.49 16.10
N GLY A 54 1.78 7.61 16.10
CA GLY A 54 2.64 6.80 16.95
C GLY A 54 3.22 5.52 16.34
N MET A 55 4.52 5.59 16.05
CA MET A 55 5.55 4.56 16.24
C MET A 55 5.09 3.25 16.92
N LEU A 56 5.41 2.12 16.28
CA LEU A 56 5.86 0.86 16.88
C LEU A 56 6.82 0.19 15.88
#